data_AF-A0A2E9X1N9-F1
#
_entry.id   AF-A0A2E9X1N9-F1
#
_cell.length_a   1.000
_cell.length_b   1.000
_cell.length_c   1.000
_cell.angle_alpha   90.00
_cell.angle_beta   90.00
_cell.angle_gamma   90.00
#
_symmetry.space_group_name_H-M   'P 1'
#
loop_
_entity.id
_entity.type
_entity.pdbx_description
1 polymer ?
#
loop_
_entity_poly.entity_id
_entity_poly.type
_entity_poly.pdbx_seq_one_letter_code
_entity_poly.pdbx_strand_id
1 'polypeptide(L)'
;MSELKKKSLTRGQLGAIVGAVAASLLVTAFLGWSITCPCDFTPGGLLFGDRAGEEIADWSFANDVSLCQIQVGGLLPYSVNLNCMATSSGGLYLSCSVCDTKRWAGVVVGNDRARMRLDGTVYPVTATRVMDP
;
A
#
# COMPACT_ATOMS: atom_id res chain seq x y z
N MET A 1 -18.28 -53.21 3.97
CA MET A 1 -17.04 -52.49 4.36
C MET A 1 -16.29 -52.16 3.08
N SER A 2 -16.43 -50.95 2.56
CA SER A 2 -15.71 -50.49 1.36
C SER A 2 -14.30 -50.04 1.77
N GLU A 3 -13.30 -50.79 1.31
CA GLU A 3 -11.88 -50.45 1.40
C GLU A 3 -11.60 -49.05 0.82
N LEU A 4 -11.25 -48.10 1.68
CA LEU A 4 -10.69 -46.81 1.27
C LEU A 4 -9.28 -47.04 0.71
N LYS A 5 -9.20 -47.24 -0.60
CA LYS A 5 -7.92 -47.33 -1.34
C LYS A 5 -7.11 -46.05 -1.11
N LYS A 6 -6.14 -46.09 -0.19
CA LYS A 6 -5.17 -45.00 0.02
C LYS A 6 -4.33 -44.85 -1.25
N LYS A 7 -4.65 -43.83 -2.07
CA LYS A 7 -3.82 -43.40 -3.19
C LYS A 7 -2.49 -42.91 -2.62
N SER A 8 -1.39 -43.61 -2.89
CA SER A 8 -0.06 -43.12 -2.53
C SER A 8 0.32 -41.97 -3.45
N LEU A 9 0.77 -40.85 -2.87
CA LEU A 9 1.26 -39.72 -3.65
C LEU A 9 2.67 -40.02 -4.14
N THR A 10 2.91 -39.77 -5.43
CA THR A 10 4.26 -39.85 -6.02
C THR A 10 5.14 -38.69 -5.53
N ARG A 11 6.47 -38.86 -5.57
CA ARG A 11 7.42 -37.79 -5.19
C ARG A 11 7.17 -36.46 -5.92
N GLY A 12 6.73 -36.50 -7.18
CA GLY A 12 6.36 -35.30 -7.94
C GLY A 12 5.11 -34.60 -7.39
N GLN A 13 4.09 -35.37 -6.98
CA GLN A 13 2.90 -34.81 -6.33
C GLN A 13 3.22 -34.25 -4.95
N LEU A 14 4.11 -34.91 -4.19
CA LEU A 14 4.56 -34.41 -2.89
C LEU A 14 5.32 -33.09 -3.02
N GLY A 15 6.23 -32.98 -4.00
CA GLY A 15 6.95 -31.74 -4.30
C GLY A 15 6.02 -30.60 -4.72
N ALA A 16 5.03 -30.88 -5.57
CA ALA A 16 4.03 -29.90 -5.97
C ALA A 16 3.20 -29.38 -4.78
N ILE A 17 2.80 -30.26 -3.86
CA ILE A 17 2.06 -29.87 -2.64
C ILE A 17 2.92 -28.99 -1.74
N VAL A 18 4.18 -29.37 -1.50
CA VAL A 18 5.09 -28.55 -0.68
C VAL A 18 5.28 -27.16 -1.31
N GLY A 19 5.47 -27.10 -2.62
CA GLY A 19 5.58 -25.83 -3.35
C GLY A 19 4.32 -24.97 -3.21
N ALA A 20 3.13 -25.56 -3.38
CA ALA A 20 1.86 -24.85 -3.25
C ALA A 20 1.61 -24.34 -1.83
N VAL A 21 1.94 -25.13 -0.81
CA VAL A 21 1.82 -24.74 0.60
C VAL A 21 2.78 -23.59 0.92
N ALA A 22 4.05 -23.68 0.49
CA ALA A 22 5.02 -22.62 0.69
C ALA A 22 4.59 -21.31 0.03
N ALA A 23 4.11 -21.36 -1.22
CA ALA A 23 3.59 -20.19 -1.92
C ALA A 23 2.37 -19.58 -1.19
N SER A 24 1.46 -20.43 -0.72
CA SER A 24 0.25 -19.98 0.01
C SER A 24 0.61 -19.28 1.31
N LEU A 25 1.60 -19.79 2.05
CA LEU A 25 2.10 -19.17 3.29
C LEU A 25 2.72 -17.79 3.02
N LEU A 26 3.53 -17.67 1.96
CA LEU A 26 4.16 -16.40 1.58
C LEU A 26 3.11 -15.34 1.19
N VAL A 27 2.11 -15.72 0.40
CA VAL A 27 1.02 -14.81 0.00
C VAL A 27 0.23 -14.37 1.23
N THR A 28 -0.13 -15.30 2.11
CA THR A 28 -0.88 -14.99 3.33
C THR A 28 -0.11 -14.04 4.24
N ALA A 29 1.20 -14.27 4.42
CA ALA A 29 2.06 -13.39 5.20
C ALA A 29 2.15 -11.99 4.60
N PHE A 30 2.33 -11.89 3.27
CA PHE A 30 2.41 -10.60 2.58
C PHE A 30 1.11 -9.79 2.69
N LEU A 31 -0.05 -10.45 2.51
CA LEU A 31 -1.35 -9.82 2.64
C LEU A 31 -1.61 -9.38 4.09
N GLY A 32 -1.32 -10.23 5.08
CA GLY A 32 -1.46 -9.88 6.48
C GLY A 32 -0.62 -8.67 6.88
N TRP A 33 0.64 -8.63 6.45
CA TRP A 33 1.51 -7.48 6.65
C TRP A 33 0.98 -6.21 5.97
N SER A 34 0.52 -6.31 4.72
CA SER A 34 -0.02 -5.17 3.96
C SER A 34 -1.34 -4.63 4.52
N ILE A 35 -2.15 -5.45 5.19
CA ILE A 35 -3.39 -5.01 5.83
C ILE A 35 -3.09 -4.32 7.17
N THR A 36 -2.08 -4.82 7.90
CA THR A 36 -1.75 -4.35 9.26
C THR A 36 -0.85 -3.10 9.24
N CYS A 37 0.05 -3.00 8.27
CA CYS A 37 0.98 -1.88 8.08
C CYS A 37 0.65 -1.16 6.76
N PRO A 38 0.78 0.17 6.64
CA PRO A 38 1.76 0.98 7.36
C PRO A 38 1.28 1.45 8.75
N CYS A 39 2.13 1.26 9.75
CA CYS A 39 1.91 1.67 11.15
C CYS A 39 3.23 2.19 11.75
N ASP A 40 3.15 3.23 12.59
CA ASP A 40 4.32 3.89 13.18
C ASP A 40 5.46 4.13 12.17
N PHE A 41 6.61 3.48 12.39
CA PHE A 41 7.80 3.53 11.54
C PHE A 41 7.91 2.34 10.59
N THR A 42 6.96 1.40 10.63
CA THR A 42 6.97 0.18 9.82
C THR A 42 6.25 0.44 8.50
N PRO A 43 6.96 0.34 7.36
CA PRO A 43 6.31 0.48 6.06
C PRO A 43 5.31 -0.66 5.84
N GLY A 44 4.29 -0.40 5.04
CA GLY A 44 3.33 -1.38 4.55
C GLY A 44 3.60 -1.78 3.10
N GLY A 45 2.78 -2.69 2.59
CA GLY A 45 2.75 -3.06 1.19
C GLY A 45 1.68 -2.29 0.42
N LEU A 46 0.70 -3.04 -0.09
CA LEU A 46 -0.45 -2.48 -0.79
C LEU A 46 -1.43 -1.80 0.17
N LEU A 47 -1.92 -0.62 -0.21
CA LEU A 47 -3.06 0.01 0.47
C LEU A 47 -4.37 -0.61 0.00
N PHE A 48 -5.11 -1.12 0.98
CA PHE A 48 -6.46 -1.65 0.83
C PHE A 48 -7.47 -0.71 1.48
N GLY A 49 -8.66 -0.66 0.92
CA GLY A 49 -9.73 0.24 1.35
C GLY A 49 -10.76 0.46 0.26
N ASP A 50 -11.77 1.26 0.58
CA ASP A 50 -12.78 1.67 -0.38
C ASP A 50 -12.14 2.44 -1.52
N ARG A 51 -12.68 2.30 -2.74
CA ARG A 51 -12.15 3.05 -3.88
C ARG A 51 -12.94 4.33 -4.04
N ALA A 52 -12.24 5.45 -4.11
CA ALA A 52 -12.84 6.68 -4.56
C ALA A 52 -13.35 6.50 -6.01
N GLY A 53 -14.64 6.76 -6.22
CA GLY A 53 -15.29 6.63 -7.53
C GLY A 53 -15.06 7.82 -8.46
N GLU A 54 -14.70 8.97 -7.90
CA GLU A 54 -14.59 10.24 -8.61
C GLU A 54 -13.30 10.98 -8.24
N GLU A 55 -12.87 11.90 -9.10
CA GLU A 55 -11.75 12.80 -8.82
C GLU A 55 -12.14 13.79 -7.73
N ILE A 56 -11.24 14.00 -6.77
CA ILE A 56 -11.49 14.86 -5.61
C ILE A 56 -11.06 16.29 -5.94
N ALA A 57 -12.05 17.17 -6.06
CA ALA A 57 -11.82 18.60 -6.32
C ALA A 57 -11.41 19.39 -5.05
N ASP A 58 -11.83 18.93 -3.86
CA ASP A 58 -11.54 19.57 -2.59
C ASP A 58 -11.10 18.55 -1.54
N TRP A 59 -9.87 18.67 -1.08
CA TRP A 59 -9.26 17.81 -0.08
C TRP A 59 -9.45 18.28 1.36
N SER A 60 -10.29 19.29 1.63
CA SER A 60 -10.47 19.88 2.97
C SER A 60 -10.72 18.85 4.08
N PHE A 61 -11.39 17.73 3.78
CA PHE A 61 -11.61 16.62 4.72
C PHE A 61 -10.32 15.96 5.22
N ALA A 62 -9.19 16.10 4.51
CA ALA A 62 -7.90 15.57 4.93
C ALA A 62 -7.43 16.18 6.25
N ASN A 63 -7.92 17.38 6.61
CA ASN A 63 -7.60 18.04 7.87
C ASN A 63 -8.28 17.39 9.09
N ASP A 64 -9.32 16.57 8.88
CA ASP A 64 -10.00 15.81 9.93
C ASP A 64 -9.34 14.43 10.16
N VAL A 65 -8.36 14.06 9.34
CA VAL A 65 -7.66 12.77 9.40
C VAL A 65 -6.33 12.94 10.13
N SER A 66 -6.06 12.10 11.12
CA SER A 66 -4.84 12.18 11.93
C SER A 66 -3.56 11.87 11.16
N LEU A 67 -3.62 10.86 10.29
CA LEU A 67 -2.51 10.40 9.46
C LEU A 67 -3.01 9.98 8.09
N CYS A 68 -2.33 10.47 7.06
CA CYS A 68 -2.46 9.95 5.71
C CYS A 68 -1.49 8.81 5.47
N GLN A 69 -1.80 8.01 4.46
CA GLN A 69 -0.90 6.97 3.99
C GLN A 69 -0.67 7.11 2.50
N ILE A 70 0.60 7.05 2.07
CA ILE A 70 0.95 7.05 0.65
C ILE A 70 1.48 5.68 0.27
N GLN A 71 1.01 5.13 -0.85
CA GLN A 71 1.59 4.00 -1.55
C GLN A 71 2.24 4.50 -2.82
N VAL A 72 3.50 4.12 -3.01
CA VAL A 72 4.28 4.44 -4.21
C VAL A 72 4.67 3.18 -4.97
N GLY A 73 4.98 3.34 -6.26
CA GLY A 73 5.43 2.26 -7.12
C GLY A 73 6.88 1.80 -6.86
N GLY A 74 7.28 0.73 -7.55
CA GLY A 74 8.62 0.13 -7.49
C GLY A 74 8.58 -1.34 -7.89
N LEU A 75 9.68 -2.08 -7.68
CA LEU A 75 9.69 -3.54 -7.87
C LEU A 75 8.59 -4.23 -7.04
N LEU A 76 8.40 -3.76 -5.81
CA LEU A 76 7.27 -4.07 -4.98
C LEU A 76 6.65 -2.75 -4.49
N PRO A 77 5.31 -2.61 -4.55
CA PRO A 77 4.63 -1.48 -3.97
C PRO A 77 4.87 -1.48 -2.47
N TYR A 78 5.08 -0.29 -1.91
CA TYR A 78 5.16 -0.12 -0.47
C TYR A 78 4.49 1.19 -0.07
N SER A 79 4.08 1.25 1.18
CA SER A 79 3.33 2.37 1.73
C SER A 79 3.90 2.85 3.06
N VAL A 80 3.65 4.10 3.41
CA VAL A 80 4.11 4.73 4.65
C VAL A 80 3.06 5.67 5.22
N ASN A 81 3.11 5.91 6.53
CA ASN A 81 2.32 6.94 7.21
C ASN A 81 3.03 8.30 7.13
N LEU A 82 2.24 9.36 6.97
CA LEU A 82 2.73 10.73 7.00
C LEU A 82 1.62 11.71 7.40
N ASN A 83 2.04 12.88 7.85
CA ASN A 83 1.13 13.99 8.05
C ASN A 83 0.73 14.56 6.70
N CYS A 84 -0.55 14.83 6.53
CA CYS A 84 -1.11 15.54 5.40
C CYS A 84 -1.92 16.72 5.88
N MET A 85 -2.14 17.66 5.00
CA MET A 85 -2.99 18.82 5.25
C MET A 85 -3.61 19.26 3.94
N ALA A 86 -4.80 19.84 4.01
CA ALA A 86 -5.39 20.54 2.88
C ALA A 86 -5.27 22.04 3.07
N THR A 87 -4.94 22.75 1.99
CA THR A 87 -4.95 24.21 1.96
C THR A 87 -6.37 24.75 1.93
N SER A 88 -6.54 26.04 2.22
CA SER A 88 -7.83 26.73 2.06
C SER A 88 -8.35 26.75 0.62
N SER A 89 -7.49 26.47 -0.37
CA SER A 89 -7.85 26.30 -1.78
C SER A 89 -8.24 24.86 -2.14
N GLY A 90 -8.28 23.94 -1.18
CA GLY A 90 -8.68 22.54 -1.37
C GLY A 90 -7.57 21.62 -1.88
N GLY A 91 -6.31 22.08 -1.95
CA GLY A 91 -5.18 21.26 -2.40
C GLY A 91 -4.61 20.39 -1.29
N LEU A 92 -4.30 19.11 -1.58
CA LEU A 92 -3.66 18.19 -0.63
C LEU A 92 -2.14 18.34 -0.63
N TYR A 93 -1.58 18.59 0.55
CA TYR A 93 -0.14 18.68 0.79
C TYR A 93 0.32 17.58 1.73
N LEU A 94 1.46 16.98 1.39
CA LEU A 94 2.07 15.90 2.13
C LEU A 94 3.32 16.44 2.85
N SER A 95 3.31 16.36 4.18
CA SER A 95 4.47 16.79 4.96
C SER A 95 5.62 15.82 4.77
N CYS A 96 6.78 16.38 4.48
CA CYS A 96 7.97 15.61 4.20
C CYS A 96 9.17 16.33 4.82
N SER A 97 9.52 15.94 6.05
CA SER A 97 10.57 16.60 6.84
C SER A 97 11.97 16.50 6.22
N VAL A 98 12.33 15.32 5.68
CA VAL A 98 13.65 15.04 5.09
C VAL A 98 13.46 14.25 3.80
N CYS A 99 12.87 14.89 2.78
CA CYS A 99 12.45 14.18 1.56
C CYS A 99 13.57 13.47 0.82
N ASP A 100 14.76 14.05 0.83
CA ASP A 100 15.85 13.58 -0.03
C ASP A 100 16.42 12.24 0.44
N THR A 101 16.14 11.85 1.69
CA THR A 101 16.49 10.53 2.23
C THR A 101 15.33 9.54 2.19
N LYS A 102 14.10 10.01 1.93
CA LYS A 102 12.90 9.18 1.94
C LYS A 102 12.63 8.64 0.55
N ARG A 103 12.77 7.31 0.40
CA ARG A 103 12.49 6.60 -0.87
C ARG A 103 11.16 7.00 -1.51
N TRP A 104 10.11 7.26 -0.72
CA TRP A 104 8.78 7.51 -1.28
C TRP A 104 8.74 8.86 -1.99
N ALA A 105 9.43 9.86 -1.43
CA ALA A 105 9.52 11.18 -2.02
C ALA A 105 10.35 11.12 -3.32
N GLY A 106 11.43 10.35 -3.35
CA GLY A 106 12.21 10.12 -4.57
C GLY A 106 11.42 9.42 -5.67
N VAL A 107 10.60 8.42 -5.33
CA VAL A 107 9.73 7.73 -6.30
C VAL A 107 8.69 8.69 -6.87
N VAL A 108 8.03 9.49 -6.02
CA VAL A 108 7.02 10.47 -6.45
C VAL A 108 7.60 11.54 -7.39
N VAL A 109 8.84 11.98 -7.15
CA VAL A 109 9.53 12.92 -8.04
C VAL A 109 9.82 12.32 -9.41
N GLY A 110 10.16 11.02 -9.48
CA GLY A 110 10.45 10.33 -10.73
C GLY A 110 9.23 9.76 -11.45
N ASN A 111 8.12 9.55 -10.73
CA ASN A 111 6.85 9.03 -11.22
C ASN A 111 5.74 9.66 -10.40
N ASP A 112 4.95 10.50 -11.05
CA ASP A 112 3.93 11.32 -10.41
C ASP A 112 2.76 10.51 -9.85
N ARG A 113 2.60 9.23 -10.20
CA ARG A 113 1.47 8.40 -9.75
C ARG A 113 1.70 7.77 -8.38
N ALA A 114 0.77 8.02 -7.46
CA ALA A 114 0.69 7.38 -6.16
C ALA A 114 -0.75 6.99 -5.82
N ARG A 115 -0.92 6.31 -4.68
CA ARG A 115 -2.24 6.10 -4.07
C ARG A 115 -2.21 6.63 -2.64
N MET A 116 -3.22 7.39 -2.27
CA MET A 116 -3.37 7.92 -0.92
C MET A 116 -4.48 7.15 -0.21
N ARG A 117 -4.29 6.76 1.05
CA ARG A 117 -5.37 6.26 1.90
C ARG A 117 -5.65 7.26 3.02
N LEU A 118 -6.90 7.71 3.07
CA LEU A 118 -7.45 8.59 4.10
C LEU A 118 -8.72 7.94 4.62
N ASP A 119 -8.80 7.76 5.94
CA ASP A 119 -9.95 7.18 6.64
C ASP A 119 -10.55 5.92 5.95
N GLY A 120 -9.68 4.98 5.60
CA GLY A 120 -10.09 3.72 4.96
C GLY A 120 -10.40 3.81 3.46
N THR A 121 -10.47 5.00 2.86
CA THR A 121 -10.68 5.18 1.41
C THR A 121 -9.35 5.40 0.69
N VAL A 122 -9.15 4.73 -0.44
CA VAL A 122 -7.96 4.81 -1.28
C VAL A 122 -8.24 5.60 -2.55
N TYR A 123 -7.48 6.67 -2.73
CA TYR A 123 -7.57 7.64 -3.82
C TYR A 123 -6.37 7.47 -4.75
N PRO A 124 -6.56 7.29 -6.06
CA PRO A 124 -5.48 7.51 -7.01
C PRO A 124 -5.12 9.00 -7.02
N VAL A 125 -3.84 9.32 -6.93
CA VAL A 125 -3.38 10.71 -6.95
C VAL A 125 -2.18 10.88 -7.87
N THR A 126 -2.03 12.10 -8.36
CA THR A 126 -0.80 12.59 -8.95
C THR A 126 -0.12 13.49 -7.92
N ALA A 127 1.09 13.14 -7.52
CA ALA A 127 1.86 13.89 -6.53
C ALA A 127 3.06 14.56 -7.22
N THR A 128 3.27 15.83 -6.90
CA THR A 128 4.37 16.63 -7.43
C THR A 128 5.10 17.31 -6.29
N ARG A 129 6.42 17.35 -6.36
CA ARG A 129 7.21 18.05 -5.35
C ARG A 129 7.01 19.55 -5.52
N VAL A 130 6.48 20.19 -4.48
CA VAL A 130 6.42 21.65 -4.38
C VAL A 130 7.79 22.13 -3.97
N MET A 131 8.39 22.94 -4.84
CA MET A 131 9.61 23.69 -4.55
C MET A 131 9.18 25.15 -4.43
N ASP A 132 9.51 25.82 -3.33
CA ASP A 132 9.40 27.28 -3.32
C ASP A 132 10.34 27.85 -4.41
N PRO A 133 9.94 28.95 -5.09
CA PRO A 133 10.81 29.65 -6.03
C PRO A 133 12.07 30.23 -5.36
#